data_AF-A0A021X851-F1
#
_entry.id   AF-A0A021X851-F1
#
_cell.length_a   1.000
_cell.length_b   1.000
_cell.length_c   1.000
_cell.angle_alpha   90.00
_cell.angle_beta   90.00
_cell.angle_gamma   90.00
#
_symmetry.space_group_name_H-M   'P 1'
#
loop_
_entity.id
_entity.type
_entity.pdbx_description
1 polymer ?
#
loop_
_entity_poly.entity_id
_entity_poly.type
_entity_poly.pdbx_seq_one_letter_code
_entity_poly.pdbx_strand_id
1 'polypeptide(L)'
;MTLPFPQEWANASPDRRAPSAAEVANGWACGGADPKLFDWLFNAEQDAINKIARQIEYAATQLGMSYAPTDETILDKVLKTYKDIISEDRVINVPGDFTDPADAMDYLSRFRISNDATVIVNIAEGVYNIGTKVISGHPDGLRIKIMGPALPSGMVTEPNFSVTGSGVGNISTDRLVNNAMLRTRFKVIIESTNGAIDAGTSDITLENLCFIGLGSNDGIKTSGGHVRCTNVSVHNYLNGYLVDRGGIIYAPGCTASGCTANGWNVTNNGTIVASGGVASGNADAGFTASVGGTVVADVSTAKGNGGAGSAGYFVSLSGIIQARASVSKNNEGSGYLITNDGFIQARESQSQNNKVYGYSVFNGGRLNAAESNSGSNTSGDYRCSNFGAMTITGYAGSASASPTANSVGNGNCYIKN
;
A
#
# COMPACT_ATOMS: atom_id res chain seq x y z
N MET A 1 -29.70 34.98 -18.31
CA MET A 1 -28.93 36.23 -18.34
C MET A 1 -28.65 36.56 -19.80
N THR A 2 -29.07 37.72 -20.28
CA THR A 2 -28.69 38.26 -21.58
C THR A 2 -27.16 38.34 -21.64
N LEU A 3 -26.56 37.73 -22.66
CA LEU A 3 -25.11 37.83 -22.89
C LEU A 3 -24.73 39.32 -22.98
N PRO A 4 -23.59 39.76 -22.40
CA PRO A 4 -23.24 41.16 -22.28
C PRO A 4 -22.79 41.81 -23.60
N PHE A 5 -23.00 41.14 -24.74
CA PHE A 5 -22.61 41.63 -26.05
C PHE A 5 -23.84 41.73 -26.96
N PRO A 6 -23.95 42.81 -27.77
CA PRO A 6 -25.09 43.04 -28.64
C PRO A 6 -25.34 41.84 -29.57
N GLN A 7 -26.62 41.46 -29.67
CA GLN A 7 -27.12 40.27 -30.36
C GLN A 7 -26.88 40.29 -31.88
N GLU A 8 -26.40 41.41 -32.45
CA GLU A 8 -26.10 41.54 -33.88
C GLU A 8 -24.95 40.64 -34.35
N TRP A 9 -24.16 40.06 -33.44
CA TRP A 9 -23.02 39.18 -33.80
C TRP A 9 -23.31 37.69 -33.62
N ALA A 10 -24.60 37.33 -33.45
CA ALA A 10 -25.05 35.97 -33.23
C ALA A 10 -24.68 35.01 -34.39
N ASN A 11 -23.72 34.11 -34.12
CA ASN A 11 -23.51 32.71 -34.55
C ASN A 11 -23.93 32.17 -35.93
N ALA A 12 -24.45 32.95 -36.87
CA ALA A 12 -24.99 32.44 -38.13
C ALA A 12 -24.79 33.39 -39.32
N SER A 13 -23.77 34.26 -39.31
CA SER A 13 -23.42 35.00 -40.53
C SER A 13 -22.86 34.00 -41.56
N PRO A 14 -23.56 33.77 -42.69
CA PRO A 14 -23.09 32.87 -43.76
C PRO A 14 -21.85 33.44 -44.48
N ASP A 15 -21.46 34.66 -44.13
CA ASP A 15 -20.37 35.40 -44.76
C ASP A 15 -19.02 35.21 -44.07
N ARG A 16 -18.88 34.39 -43.02
CA ARG A 16 -17.59 34.17 -42.35
C ARG A 16 -16.70 33.21 -43.13
N ARG A 17 -15.40 33.53 -43.27
CA ARG A 17 -14.40 32.66 -43.91
C ARG A 17 -13.22 32.42 -42.97
N ALA A 18 -12.84 31.17 -42.79
CA ALA A 18 -11.61 30.82 -42.08
C ALA A 18 -10.34 31.26 -42.86
N PRO A 19 -9.21 31.54 -42.18
CA PRO A 19 -7.95 31.81 -42.83
C PRO A 19 -7.59 30.66 -43.78
N SER A 20 -7.16 31.01 -45.00
CA SER A 20 -6.60 30.03 -45.93
C SER A 20 -5.21 29.58 -45.48
N ALA A 21 -4.79 28.39 -45.90
CA ALA A 21 -3.46 27.87 -45.58
C ALA A 21 -2.33 28.82 -46.01
N ALA A 22 -2.51 29.58 -47.08
CA ALA A 22 -1.54 30.56 -47.56
C ALA A 22 -1.44 31.80 -46.64
N GLU A 23 -2.56 32.28 -46.10
CA GLU A 23 -2.61 33.39 -45.14
C GLU A 23 -1.99 33.02 -43.80
N VAL A 24 -2.11 31.76 -43.38
CA VAL A 24 -1.47 31.23 -42.17
C VAL A 24 0.05 31.08 -42.35
N ALA A 25 0.50 30.60 -43.51
CA ALA A 25 1.91 30.31 -43.75
C ALA A 25 2.77 31.54 -44.06
N ASN A 26 2.21 32.55 -44.74
CA ASN A 26 3.00 33.66 -45.30
C ASN A 26 2.74 35.02 -44.61
N GLY A 27 1.90 35.03 -43.57
CA GLY A 27 1.40 36.28 -42.98
C GLY A 27 0.34 36.94 -43.85
N TRP A 28 -0.39 37.89 -43.27
CA TRP A 28 -1.54 38.51 -43.93
C TRP A 28 -1.07 39.57 -44.93
N ALA A 29 -1.58 39.50 -46.16
CA ALA A 29 -1.28 40.51 -47.16
C ALA A 29 -1.76 41.89 -46.69
N CYS A 30 -0.95 42.94 -46.91
CA CYS A 30 -1.29 44.34 -46.56
C CYS A 30 -2.38 44.95 -47.48
N GLY A 31 -3.36 44.15 -47.90
CA GLY A 31 -4.52 44.60 -48.68
C GLY A 31 -5.61 45.22 -47.83
N GLY A 32 -6.71 45.65 -48.46
CA GLY A 32 -7.90 46.12 -47.76
C GLY A 32 -8.40 45.08 -46.77
N ALA A 33 -8.75 45.51 -45.55
CA ALA A 33 -9.22 44.62 -44.48
C ALA A 33 -10.37 43.75 -44.97
N ASP A 34 -10.20 42.43 -44.92
CA ASP A 34 -11.27 41.46 -45.19
C ASP A 34 -12.18 41.40 -43.94
N PRO A 35 -13.37 42.01 -43.96
CA PRO A 35 -14.25 42.08 -42.78
C PRO A 35 -14.72 40.68 -42.35
N LYS A 36 -14.78 39.75 -43.30
CA LYS A 36 -15.26 38.37 -43.09
C LYS A 36 -14.24 37.51 -42.34
N LEU A 37 -12.95 37.80 -42.55
CA LEU A 37 -11.83 37.16 -41.86
C LEU A 37 -11.64 37.76 -40.45
N PHE A 38 -11.79 39.08 -40.32
CA PHE A 38 -11.74 39.77 -39.04
C PHE A 38 -12.82 39.26 -38.07
N ASP A 39 -14.06 39.14 -38.55
CA ASP A 39 -15.16 38.58 -37.77
C ASP A 39 -14.91 37.12 -37.35
N TRP A 40 -14.25 36.31 -38.17
CA TRP A 40 -13.91 34.93 -37.81
C TRP A 40 -12.88 34.88 -36.69
N LEU A 41 -11.83 35.71 -36.76
CA LEU A 41 -10.75 35.74 -35.76
C LEU A 41 -11.24 36.20 -34.38
N PHE A 42 -12.03 37.27 -34.34
CA PHE A 42 -12.61 37.75 -33.08
C PHE A 42 -13.59 36.75 -32.47
N ASN A 43 -14.41 36.08 -33.28
CA ASN A 43 -15.33 35.07 -32.78
C ASN A 43 -14.62 33.77 -32.36
N ALA A 44 -13.53 33.37 -33.02
CA ALA A 44 -12.76 32.18 -32.65
C ALA A 44 -12.12 32.33 -31.25
N GLU A 45 -11.58 33.52 -30.95
CA GLU A 45 -11.09 33.83 -29.61
C GLU A 45 -12.24 33.91 -28.59
N GLN A 46 -13.38 34.49 -28.97
CA GLN A 46 -14.54 34.57 -28.09
C GLN A 46 -15.15 33.19 -27.79
N ASP A 47 -15.16 32.27 -28.76
CA ASP A 47 -15.57 30.87 -28.55
C ASP A 47 -14.58 30.10 -27.66
N ALA A 48 -13.28 30.37 -27.77
CA ALA A 48 -12.28 29.80 -26.88
C ALA A 48 -12.47 30.31 -25.44
N ILE A 49 -12.69 31.61 -25.26
CA ILE A 49 -13.00 32.24 -23.96
C ILE A 49 -14.29 31.66 -23.37
N ASN A 50 -15.34 31.50 -24.19
CA ASN A 50 -16.62 30.91 -23.77
C ASN A 50 -16.48 29.43 -23.37
N LYS A 51 -15.63 28.65 -24.05
CA LYS A 51 -15.33 27.25 -23.68
C LYS A 51 -14.61 27.16 -22.34
N ILE A 52 -13.62 28.03 -22.10
CA ILE A 52 -12.91 28.11 -20.83
C ILE A 52 -13.87 28.51 -19.70
N ALA A 53 -14.73 29.51 -19.91
CA ALA A 53 -15.73 29.93 -18.94
C ALA A 53 -16.70 28.79 -18.56
N ARG A 54 -17.16 27.99 -19.53
CA ARG A 54 -18.01 26.82 -19.27
C ARG A 54 -17.30 25.70 -18.52
N GLN A 55 -16.02 25.47 -18.78
CA GLN A 55 -15.22 24.48 -18.05
C GLN A 55 -15.06 24.88 -16.57
N ILE A 56 -14.88 26.18 -16.31
CA ILE A 56 -14.80 26.74 -14.95
C ILE A 56 -16.14 26.64 -14.23
N GLU A 57 -17.25 26.96 -14.91
CA GLU A 57 -18.61 26.81 -14.36
C GLU A 57 -18.94 25.35 -14.02
N TYR A 58 -18.54 24.41 -14.89
CA TYR A 58 -18.69 22.98 -14.65
C TYR A 58 -17.88 22.52 -13.42
N ALA A 59 -16.63 22.94 -13.31
CA ALA A 59 -15.78 22.63 -12.16
C ALA A 59 -16.32 23.22 -10.84
N ALA A 60 -16.80 24.47 -10.85
CA ALA A 60 -17.42 25.10 -9.68
C ALA A 60 -18.70 24.38 -9.23
N THR A 61 -19.51 23.91 -10.19
CA THR A 61 -20.73 23.13 -9.92
C THR A 61 -20.40 21.78 -9.27
N GLN A 62 -19.36 21.08 -9.73
CA GLN A 62 -18.90 19.81 -9.11
C GLN A 62 -18.45 20.00 -7.66
N LEU A 63 -17.98 21.20 -7.31
CA LEU A 63 -17.53 21.55 -5.95
C LEU A 63 -18.63 22.19 -5.08
N GLY A 64 -19.88 22.26 -5.56
CA GLY A 64 -20.99 22.84 -4.81
C GLY A 64 -20.89 24.36 -4.61
N MET A 65 -20.13 25.06 -5.47
CA MET A 65 -19.91 26.50 -5.40
C MET A 65 -20.82 27.25 -6.38
N SER A 66 -21.41 28.36 -5.95
CA SER A 66 -22.12 29.28 -6.85
C SER A 66 -21.09 30.08 -7.67
N TYR A 67 -21.12 29.93 -8.99
CA TYR A 67 -20.27 30.69 -9.92
C TYR A 67 -20.95 32.00 -10.32
N ALA A 68 -20.28 33.13 -10.12
CA ALA A 68 -20.67 34.42 -10.68
C ALA A 68 -19.50 34.94 -11.55
N PRO A 69 -19.72 35.30 -12.84
CA PRO A 69 -18.66 35.75 -13.74
C PRO A 69 -17.94 37.03 -13.30
N THR A 70 -18.51 37.77 -12.35
CA THR A 70 -17.97 39.01 -11.79
C THR A 70 -17.21 38.79 -10.49
N ASP A 71 -17.15 37.56 -9.98
CA ASP A 71 -16.50 37.24 -8.73
C ASP A 71 -15.05 36.79 -8.99
N GLU A 72 -14.16 37.77 -9.15
CA GLU A 72 -12.71 37.56 -9.32
C GLU A 72 -12.14 36.67 -8.21
N THR A 73 -12.79 36.57 -7.05
CA THR A 73 -12.34 35.71 -5.94
C THR A 73 -12.41 34.22 -6.25
N ILE A 74 -13.24 33.77 -7.21
CA ILE A 74 -13.33 32.35 -7.58
C ILE A 74 -12.17 31.96 -8.49
N LEU A 75 -11.84 32.79 -9.49
CA LEU A 75 -10.68 32.58 -10.34
C LEU A 75 -9.38 32.69 -9.52
N ASP A 76 -9.33 33.64 -8.58
CA ASP A 76 -8.20 33.78 -7.67
C ASP A 76 -8.12 32.61 -6.69
N LYS A 77 -9.25 32.02 -6.23
CA LYS A 77 -9.25 30.77 -5.44
C LYS A 77 -8.78 29.56 -6.26
N VAL A 78 -9.20 29.42 -7.52
CA VAL A 78 -8.76 28.35 -8.43
C VAL A 78 -7.27 28.50 -8.75
N LEU A 79 -6.82 29.72 -9.07
CA LEU A 79 -5.41 30.03 -9.32
C LEU A 79 -4.56 29.96 -8.06
N LYS A 80 -5.10 30.22 -6.87
CA LYS A 80 -4.43 30.04 -5.58
C LYS A 80 -4.13 28.57 -5.30
N THR A 81 -5.02 27.65 -5.69
CA THR A 81 -4.74 26.20 -5.70
C THR A 81 -3.58 25.83 -6.63
N TYR A 82 -3.28 26.64 -7.66
CA TYR A 82 -2.11 26.48 -8.55
C TYR A 82 -0.91 27.35 -8.17
N LYS A 83 -1.05 28.32 -7.25
CA LYS A 83 0.01 29.29 -6.89
C LYS A 83 0.94 28.76 -5.79
N ASP A 84 0.47 27.81 -4.99
CA ASP A 84 1.23 27.26 -3.88
C ASP A 84 1.90 25.94 -4.30
N ILE A 85 2.86 26.05 -5.23
CA ILE A 85 3.75 24.96 -5.63
C ILE A 85 5.02 25.04 -4.80
N ILE A 86 5.42 23.94 -4.16
CA ILE A 86 6.76 23.80 -3.59
C ILE A 86 7.71 23.52 -4.76
N SER A 87 8.45 24.54 -5.18
CA SER A 87 9.37 24.50 -6.33
C SER A 87 10.82 24.17 -5.98
N GLU A 88 11.15 24.14 -4.69
CA GLU A 88 12.50 23.88 -4.19
C GLU A 88 12.44 22.82 -3.08
N ASP A 89 13.57 22.14 -2.87
CA ASP A 89 13.70 21.16 -1.79
C ASP A 89 13.39 21.80 -0.43
N ARG A 90 12.64 21.08 0.40
CA ARG A 90 12.21 21.58 1.71
C ARG A 90 12.36 20.53 2.78
N VAL A 91 12.80 20.97 3.96
CA VAL A 91 12.78 20.18 5.18
C VAL A 91 11.73 20.76 6.11
N ILE A 92 10.84 19.90 6.59
CA ILE A 92 9.85 20.18 7.63
C ILE A 92 10.25 19.38 8.86
N ASN A 93 10.50 20.05 9.97
CA ASN A 93 10.94 19.42 11.21
C ASN A 93 9.74 19.17 12.13
N VAL A 94 9.70 18.00 12.74
CA VAL A 94 8.70 17.64 13.75
C VAL A 94 9.45 17.29 15.04
N PRO A 95 9.24 18.00 16.17
CA PRO A 95 8.11 18.89 16.44
C PRO A 95 8.34 20.38 16.10
N GLY A 96 9.46 20.73 15.45
CA GLY A 96 9.90 22.13 15.31
C GLY A 96 8.95 23.04 14.52
N ASP A 97 8.45 22.56 13.38
CA ASP A 97 7.54 23.27 12.48
C ASP A 97 6.07 22.83 12.67
N PHE A 98 5.85 21.57 13.04
CA PHE A 98 4.53 21.00 13.34
C PHE A 98 4.62 20.09 14.56
N THR A 99 3.56 20.04 15.35
CA THR A 99 3.49 19.21 16.58
C THR A 99 3.73 17.73 16.31
N ASP A 100 3.17 17.22 15.22
CA ASP A 100 3.17 15.80 14.89
C ASP A 100 3.24 15.58 13.36
N PRO A 101 3.60 14.36 12.89
CA PRO A 101 3.75 14.11 11.46
C PRO A 101 2.43 14.09 10.69
N ALA A 102 1.28 13.89 11.35
CA ALA A 102 -0.02 13.95 10.68
C ALA A 102 -0.38 15.40 10.34
N ASP A 103 -0.10 16.36 11.25
CA ASP A 103 -0.28 17.79 10.99
C ASP A 103 0.65 18.29 9.87
N ALA A 104 1.90 17.79 9.82
CA ALA A 104 2.81 18.09 8.72
C ALA A 104 2.25 17.64 7.36
N MET A 105 1.62 16.46 7.31
CA MET A 105 0.99 15.96 6.09
C MET A 105 -0.32 16.69 5.72
N ASP A 106 -1.13 17.11 6.70
CA ASP A 106 -2.31 17.97 6.45
C ASP A 106 -1.92 19.35 5.90
N TYR A 107 -0.77 19.88 6.35
CA TYR A 107 -0.21 21.09 5.74
C TYR A 107 0.19 20.83 4.29
N LEU A 108 0.93 19.75 4.03
CA LEU A 108 1.42 19.43 2.69
C LEU A 108 0.31 19.14 1.69
N SER A 109 -0.84 18.60 2.11
CA SER A 109 -1.98 18.34 1.22
C SER A 109 -2.59 19.58 0.57
N ARG A 110 -2.16 20.78 0.97
CA ARG A 110 -2.60 22.06 0.40
C ARG A 110 -1.71 22.53 -0.76
N PHE A 111 -0.59 21.86 -0.99
CA PHE A 111 0.42 22.25 -1.97
C PHE A 111 0.57 21.17 -3.04
N ARG A 112 0.97 21.58 -4.25
CA ARG A 112 1.58 20.64 -5.20
C ARG A 112 3.10 20.72 -5.08
N ILE A 113 3.79 19.62 -5.33
CA ILE A 113 5.25 19.57 -5.28
C ILE A 113 5.78 19.44 -6.70
N SER A 114 6.62 20.39 -7.11
CA SER A 114 7.26 20.39 -8.44
C SER A 114 8.02 19.09 -8.69
N ASN A 115 8.16 18.71 -9.96
CA ASN A 115 8.88 17.50 -10.35
C ASN A 115 10.34 17.48 -9.86
N ASP A 116 10.94 18.66 -9.71
CA ASP A 116 12.34 18.85 -9.32
C ASP A 116 12.55 19.11 -7.83
N ALA A 117 11.48 19.09 -7.02
CA ALA A 117 11.54 19.35 -5.59
C ALA A 117 11.22 18.10 -4.76
N THR A 118 11.90 17.97 -3.62
CA THR A 118 11.66 16.93 -2.60
C THR A 118 11.32 17.57 -1.27
N VAL A 119 10.33 17.02 -0.57
CA VAL A 119 9.99 17.41 0.81
C VAL A 119 10.37 16.30 1.77
N ILE A 120 11.17 16.64 2.78
CA ILE A 120 11.53 15.75 3.87
C ILE A 120 10.79 16.19 5.12
N VAL A 121 9.90 15.34 5.63
CA VAL A 121 9.32 15.45 6.98
C VAL A 121 10.28 14.75 7.93
N ASN A 122 11.18 15.53 8.52
CA ASN A 122 12.22 15.09 9.44
C ASN A 122 11.66 15.02 10.88
N ILE A 123 11.47 13.82 11.40
CA ILE A 123 10.93 13.60 12.75
C ILE A 123 12.08 13.41 13.73
N ALA A 124 12.17 14.31 14.72
CA ALA A 124 13.13 14.24 15.82
C ALA A 124 12.84 13.04 16.74
N GLU A 125 13.82 12.66 17.56
CA GLU A 125 13.65 11.58 18.54
C GLU A 125 12.49 11.89 19.50
N GLY A 126 11.58 10.95 19.69
CA GLY A 126 10.40 11.16 20.52
C GLY A 126 9.28 10.15 20.31
N VAL A 127 8.26 10.28 21.15
CA VAL A 127 6.98 9.57 21.03
C VAL A 127 5.92 10.57 20.62
N TYR A 128 5.26 10.31 19.50
CA TYR A 128 4.25 11.17 18.89
C TYR A 128 2.90 10.46 18.92
N ASN A 129 2.01 10.91 19.80
CA ASN A 129 0.64 10.43 19.82
C ASN A 129 -0.22 11.29 18.89
N ILE A 130 -0.57 10.74 17.72
CA ILE A 130 -1.41 11.42 16.73
C ILE A 130 -2.91 11.22 17.00
N GLY A 131 -3.27 10.51 18.07
CA GLY A 131 -4.65 10.28 18.50
C GLY A 131 -5.46 9.57 17.41
N THR A 132 -6.55 10.21 17.00
CA THR A 132 -7.44 9.70 15.94
C THR A 132 -7.05 10.16 14.54
N LYS A 133 -6.00 10.98 14.40
CA LYS A 133 -5.48 11.39 13.09
C LYS A 133 -4.84 10.18 12.39
N VAL A 134 -4.75 10.27 11.07
CA VAL A 134 -4.06 9.31 10.21
C VAL A 134 -3.13 10.11 9.32
N ILE A 135 -1.91 9.62 9.14
CA ILE A 135 -0.97 10.21 8.20
C ILE A 135 -1.45 9.83 6.78
N SER A 136 -1.99 10.80 6.06
CA SER A 136 -2.54 10.61 4.72
C SER A 136 -1.45 10.56 3.66
N GLY A 137 -1.72 9.85 2.57
CA GLY A 137 -0.91 9.93 1.36
C GLY A 137 -1.06 11.28 0.65
N HIS A 138 -0.15 11.57 -0.29
CA HIS A 138 -0.15 12.79 -1.08
C HIS A 138 -0.11 12.49 -2.59
N PRO A 139 -0.84 13.23 -3.45
CA PRO A 139 -0.78 13.03 -4.91
C PRO A 139 0.63 13.13 -5.50
N ASP A 140 1.50 13.93 -4.88
CA ASP A 140 2.93 14.05 -5.23
C ASP A 140 3.85 13.28 -4.27
N GLY A 141 3.33 12.27 -3.57
CA GLY A 141 4.01 11.65 -2.43
C GLY A 141 5.26 10.82 -2.77
N LEU A 142 5.54 10.56 -4.06
CA LEU A 142 6.86 10.11 -4.51
C LEU A 142 7.98 11.09 -4.14
N ARG A 143 7.62 12.35 -3.90
CA ARG A 143 8.51 13.46 -3.53
C ARG A 143 8.50 13.75 -2.05
N ILE A 144 7.75 12.97 -1.25
CA ILE A 144 7.65 13.15 0.20
C ILE A 144 8.31 11.96 0.89
N LYS A 145 9.23 12.27 1.80
CA LYS A 145 9.85 11.29 2.71
C LYS A 145 9.54 11.67 4.14
N ILE A 146 8.93 10.76 4.89
CA ILE A 146 8.79 10.87 6.34
C ILE A 146 9.87 10.01 6.98
N MET A 147 10.81 10.63 7.67
CA MET A 147 11.96 9.91 8.20
C MET A 147 12.28 10.29 9.64
N GLY A 148 12.60 9.26 10.43
CA GLY A 148 13.26 9.40 11.71
C GLY A 148 14.80 9.29 11.58
N PRO A 149 15.54 9.56 12.66
CA PRO A 149 16.98 9.38 12.69
C PRO A 149 17.36 7.90 12.52
N ALA A 150 18.58 7.67 12.02
CA ALA A 150 19.08 6.33 11.77
C ALA A 150 19.04 5.44 13.04
N LEU A 151 18.68 4.17 12.84
CA LEU A 151 18.62 3.17 13.91
C LEU A 151 20.04 2.78 14.36
N PRO A 152 20.41 2.93 15.66
CA PRO A 152 21.77 2.64 16.14
C PRO A 152 22.23 1.19 15.95
N SER A 153 21.29 0.25 15.87
CA SER A 153 21.58 -1.19 15.78
C SER A 153 20.94 -1.85 14.56
N GLY A 154 20.58 -1.06 13.56
CA GLY A 154 19.82 -1.53 12.40
C GLY A 154 18.38 -1.94 12.74
N MET A 155 17.72 -2.57 11.77
CA MET A 155 16.34 -3.04 11.88
C MET A 155 16.23 -4.23 12.85
N VAL A 156 15.09 -4.35 13.54
CA VAL A 156 14.79 -5.52 14.37
C VAL A 156 14.61 -6.77 13.51
N THR A 157 15.09 -7.90 14.01
CA THR A 157 15.08 -9.21 13.33
C THR A 157 14.28 -10.23 14.16
N GLU A 158 14.01 -11.41 13.59
CA GLU A 158 13.20 -12.43 14.26
C GLU A 158 13.64 -12.78 15.69
N PRO A 159 14.94 -12.96 16.00
CA PRO A 159 15.38 -13.29 17.36
C PRO A 159 15.03 -12.22 18.41
N ASN A 160 14.71 -10.99 17.99
CA ASN A 160 14.33 -9.91 18.91
C ASN A 160 12.90 -10.04 19.42
N PHE A 161 12.03 -10.75 18.70
CA PHE A 161 10.62 -10.89 19.09
C PHE A 161 10.42 -12.06 20.04
N SER A 162 9.84 -11.75 21.20
CA SER A 162 9.32 -12.73 22.15
C SER A 162 8.12 -13.43 21.54
N VAL A 163 8.16 -14.76 21.64
CA VAL A 163 7.05 -15.66 21.30
C VAL A 163 7.07 -16.78 22.34
N THR A 164 6.23 -16.64 23.36
CA THR A 164 5.99 -17.66 24.39
C THR A 164 4.99 -18.71 23.96
N GLY A 165 4.20 -18.41 22.93
CA GLY A 165 3.23 -19.32 22.33
C GLY A 165 2.32 -18.59 21.33
N SER A 166 1.46 -19.35 20.65
CA SER A 166 0.55 -18.85 19.61
C SER A 166 -0.90 -18.70 20.07
N GLY A 167 -1.19 -18.98 21.34
CA GLY A 167 -2.51 -18.77 21.94
C GLY A 167 -2.76 -17.29 22.26
N VAL A 168 -4.03 -16.88 22.34
CA VAL A 168 -4.43 -15.48 22.60
C VAL A 168 -3.76 -14.90 23.85
N GLY A 169 -3.70 -15.67 24.95
CA GLY A 169 -3.04 -15.23 26.19
C GLY A 169 -1.52 -15.03 26.05
N ASN A 170 -0.85 -15.92 25.30
CA ASN A 170 0.58 -15.79 25.00
C ASN A 170 0.84 -14.56 24.14
N ILE A 171 0.09 -14.39 23.06
CA ILE A 171 0.20 -13.24 22.15
C ILE A 171 -0.01 -11.92 22.90
N SER A 172 -0.99 -11.86 23.81
CA SER A 172 -1.20 -10.68 24.65
C SER A 172 0.01 -10.35 25.53
N THR A 173 0.63 -11.38 26.12
CA THR A 173 1.85 -11.25 26.93
C THR A 173 3.04 -10.82 26.08
N ASP A 174 3.26 -11.48 24.95
CA ASP A 174 4.33 -11.19 24.01
C ASP A 174 4.20 -9.78 23.41
N ARG A 175 2.98 -9.29 23.20
CA ARG A 175 2.72 -7.92 22.74
C ARG A 175 3.32 -6.89 23.71
N LEU A 176 3.15 -7.08 25.02
CA LEU A 176 3.73 -6.17 26.02
C LEU A 176 5.26 -6.18 25.98
N VAL A 177 5.86 -7.37 25.90
CA VAL A 177 7.32 -7.54 25.83
C VAL A 177 7.89 -6.93 24.54
N ASN A 178 7.24 -7.21 23.40
CA ASN A 178 7.65 -6.73 22.10
C ASN A 178 7.49 -5.21 21.97
N ASN A 179 6.42 -4.64 22.54
CA ASN A 179 6.24 -3.19 22.65
C ASN A 179 7.41 -2.54 23.41
N ALA A 180 7.76 -3.06 24.59
CA ALA A 180 8.90 -2.57 25.34
C ALA A 180 10.21 -2.67 24.55
N MET A 181 10.46 -3.80 23.87
CA MET A 181 11.63 -3.98 23.00
C MET A 181 11.66 -2.95 21.86
N LEU A 182 10.56 -2.76 21.13
CA LEU A 182 10.50 -1.82 20.02
C LEU A 182 10.77 -0.38 20.47
N ARG A 183 10.26 0.01 21.65
CA ARG A 183 10.52 1.35 22.22
C ARG A 183 11.98 1.59 22.58
N THR A 184 12.75 0.54 22.84
CA THR A 184 14.20 0.66 23.06
C THR A 184 15.01 0.69 21.77
N ARG A 185 14.45 0.19 20.66
CA ARG A 185 15.13 0.06 19.37
C ARG A 185 14.90 1.25 18.45
N PHE A 186 13.70 1.81 18.48
CA PHE A 186 13.30 2.92 17.64
C PHE A 186 13.33 4.23 18.41
N LYS A 187 13.92 5.25 17.80
CA LYS A 187 14.01 6.60 18.34
C LYS A 187 12.76 7.43 18.07
N VAL A 188 12.01 7.08 17.03
CA VAL A 188 10.74 7.69 16.67
C VAL A 188 9.64 6.65 16.77
N ILE A 189 8.72 6.90 17.69
CA ILE A 189 7.54 6.07 17.90
C ILE A 189 6.31 6.92 17.59
N ILE A 190 5.46 6.45 16.69
CA ILE A 190 4.19 7.09 16.35
C ILE A 190 3.07 6.20 16.89
N GLU A 191 2.26 6.77 17.77
CA GLU A 191 1.13 6.09 18.40
C GLU A 191 -0.18 6.60 17.82
N SER A 192 -1.09 5.69 17.47
CA SER A 192 -2.39 6.07 16.95
C SER A 192 -3.51 5.12 17.37
N THR A 193 -4.73 5.64 17.41
CA THR A 193 -5.95 4.88 17.76
C THR A 193 -6.82 4.58 16.54
N ASN A 194 -6.62 5.30 15.43
CA ASN A 194 -7.44 5.23 14.22
C ASN A 194 -6.67 4.78 12.96
N GLY A 195 -5.67 3.91 13.12
CA GLY A 195 -4.74 3.54 12.06
C GLY A 195 -3.57 4.50 11.95
N ALA A 196 -2.45 4.10 11.34
CA ALA A 196 -1.24 4.92 11.30
C ALA A 196 -1.13 5.70 9.98
N ILE A 197 -1.17 4.98 8.86
CA ILE A 197 -1.02 5.51 7.51
C ILE A 197 -2.16 5.00 6.64
N ASP A 198 -2.85 5.90 5.93
CA ASP A 198 -3.73 5.54 4.82
C ASP A 198 -3.32 6.34 3.58
N ALA A 199 -2.59 5.68 2.69
CA ALA A 199 -2.13 6.30 1.46
C ALA A 199 -3.23 6.40 0.40
N GLY A 200 -4.37 5.72 0.54
CA GLY A 200 -5.40 5.67 -0.50
C GLY A 200 -4.81 5.30 -1.86
N THR A 201 -5.02 6.15 -2.87
CA THR A 201 -4.44 6.03 -4.23
C THR A 201 -3.15 6.82 -4.43
N SER A 202 -2.56 7.31 -3.34
CA SER A 202 -1.40 8.19 -3.33
C SER A 202 -0.12 7.45 -2.91
N ASP A 203 1.00 8.14 -3.02
CA ASP A 203 2.31 7.58 -2.69
C ASP A 203 2.83 8.15 -1.36
N ILE A 204 3.72 7.41 -0.68
CA ILE A 204 4.49 7.93 0.46
C ILE A 204 5.73 7.07 0.74
N THR A 205 6.80 7.70 1.23
CA THR A 205 8.03 7.00 1.67
C THR A 205 8.24 7.17 3.18
N LEU A 206 8.52 6.08 3.87
CA LEU A 206 8.66 5.98 5.33
C LEU A 206 10.01 5.38 5.70
N GLU A 207 10.77 6.02 6.60
CA GLU A 207 12.11 5.56 6.98
C GLU A 207 12.39 5.67 8.48
N ASN A 208 12.88 4.58 9.10
CA ASN A 208 13.32 4.52 10.51
C ASN A 208 12.20 4.85 11.53
N LEU A 209 10.99 4.33 11.31
CA LEU A 209 9.80 4.62 12.13
C LEU A 209 9.25 3.37 12.81
N CYS A 210 8.74 3.52 14.02
CA CYS A 210 7.91 2.50 14.68
C CYS A 210 6.49 3.01 14.87
N PHE A 211 5.51 2.28 14.35
CA PHE A 211 4.09 2.55 14.56
C PHE A 211 3.53 1.60 15.62
N ILE A 212 2.85 2.14 16.62
CA ILE A 212 2.24 1.37 17.71
C ILE A 212 0.76 1.73 17.84
N GLY A 213 -0.11 0.76 17.59
CA GLY A 213 -1.57 0.90 17.71
C GLY A 213 -2.14 0.36 19.03
N LEU A 214 -3.47 0.30 19.07
CA LEU A 214 -4.26 -0.27 20.17
C LEU A 214 -4.96 -1.60 19.83
N GLY A 215 -4.60 -2.22 18.71
CA GLY A 215 -5.21 -3.45 18.22
C GLY A 215 -6.47 -3.22 17.38
N SER A 216 -6.70 -1.99 16.93
CA SER A 216 -7.79 -1.60 16.02
C SER A 216 -7.23 -0.86 14.81
N ASN A 217 -7.95 -0.94 13.68
CA ASN A 217 -7.59 -0.33 12.39
C ASN A 217 -6.23 -0.77 11.85
N ASP A 218 -5.94 -0.45 10.60
CA ASP A 218 -4.72 -0.90 9.93
C ASP A 218 -3.52 0.00 10.27
N GLY A 219 -2.33 -0.60 10.38
CA GLY A 219 -1.11 0.14 10.62
C GLY A 219 -0.71 0.96 9.40
N ILE A 220 -0.22 0.29 8.36
CA ILE A 220 0.10 0.90 7.07
C ILE A 220 -0.82 0.34 6.00
N LYS A 221 -1.63 1.22 5.41
CA LYS A 221 -2.64 0.86 4.41
C LYS A 221 -2.47 1.62 3.11
N THR A 222 -2.74 0.96 1.99
CA THR A 222 -2.96 1.61 0.70
C THR A 222 -4.06 0.92 -0.11
N SER A 223 -4.73 1.69 -0.97
CA SER A 223 -5.83 1.26 -1.85
C SER A 223 -5.60 1.82 -3.25
N GLY A 224 -4.66 1.24 -4.00
CA GLY A 224 -4.27 1.67 -5.34
C GLY A 224 -3.07 2.63 -5.41
N GLY A 225 -2.47 3.02 -4.28
CA GLY A 225 -1.26 3.83 -4.21
C GLY A 225 0.01 3.02 -3.91
N HIS A 226 1.15 3.69 -3.74
CA HIS A 226 2.42 3.04 -3.41
C HIS A 226 3.06 3.54 -2.10
N VAL A 227 3.29 2.64 -1.15
CA VAL A 227 4.05 2.94 0.06
C VAL A 227 5.42 2.29 0.00
N ARG A 228 6.48 3.05 0.27
CA ARG A 228 7.85 2.53 0.44
C ARG A 228 8.25 2.62 1.89
N CYS A 229 8.74 1.52 2.45
CA CYS A 229 9.18 1.44 3.84
C CYS A 229 10.62 0.95 3.91
N THR A 230 11.46 1.67 4.65
CA THR A 230 12.82 1.25 5.01
C THR A 230 12.97 1.30 6.51
N ASN A 231 13.36 0.20 7.14
CA ASN A 231 13.49 0.11 8.60
C ASN A 231 12.21 0.55 9.34
N VAL A 232 11.06 -0.02 8.97
CA VAL A 232 9.77 0.31 9.59
C VAL A 232 9.24 -0.89 10.36
N SER A 233 8.81 -0.66 11.60
CA SER A 233 8.10 -1.65 12.41
C SER A 233 6.66 -1.20 12.63
N VAL A 234 5.72 -2.12 12.45
CA VAL A 234 4.31 -1.92 12.78
C VAL A 234 3.91 -2.91 13.86
N HIS A 235 3.31 -2.38 14.93
CA HIS A 235 2.98 -3.16 16.11
C HIS A 235 1.56 -2.89 16.61
N ASN A 236 0.84 -3.95 16.97
CA ASN A 236 -0.45 -3.86 17.65
C ASN A 236 -1.51 -3.06 16.87
N TYR A 237 -1.68 -3.34 15.59
CA TYR A 237 -2.82 -2.87 14.77
C TYR A 237 -3.75 -4.06 14.44
N LEU A 238 -4.87 -3.81 13.75
CA LEU A 238 -5.69 -4.87 13.17
C LEU A 238 -4.86 -5.68 12.16
N ASN A 239 -4.47 -5.04 11.06
CA ASN A 239 -3.43 -5.55 10.17
C ASN A 239 -2.18 -4.69 10.32
N GLY A 240 -1.00 -5.30 10.28
CA GLY A 240 0.24 -4.52 10.27
C GLY A 240 0.38 -3.73 8.97
N TYR A 241 0.42 -4.45 7.85
CA TYR A 241 0.42 -3.89 6.51
C TYR A 241 -0.79 -4.41 5.74
N LEU A 242 -1.58 -3.51 5.17
CA LEU A 242 -2.75 -3.84 4.37
C LEU A 242 -2.63 -3.23 2.97
N VAL A 243 -2.80 -4.06 1.96
CA VAL A 243 -2.93 -3.62 0.57
C VAL A 243 -4.20 -4.14 -0.02
N ASP A 244 -4.94 -3.23 -0.65
CA ASP A 244 -6.17 -3.51 -1.36
C ASP A 244 -6.19 -2.81 -2.73
N ARG A 245 -7.08 -3.26 -3.62
CA ARG A 245 -7.42 -2.62 -4.90
C ARG A 245 -6.21 -2.19 -5.75
N GLY A 246 -5.29 -3.11 -6.00
CA GLY A 246 -4.14 -2.88 -6.87
C GLY A 246 -3.02 -2.00 -6.30
N GLY A 247 -3.08 -1.61 -5.02
CA GLY A 247 -2.00 -0.88 -4.37
C GLY A 247 -0.71 -1.71 -4.24
N ILE A 248 0.38 -1.04 -3.86
CA ILE A 248 1.68 -1.68 -3.63
C ILE A 248 2.29 -1.17 -2.33
N ILE A 249 2.75 -2.07 -1.47
CA ILE A 249 3.68 -1.74 -0.39
C ILE A 249 5.01 -2.44 -0.63
N TYR A 250 6.09 -1.67 -0.68
CA TYR A 250 7.46 -2.17 -0.76
C TYR A 250 8.15 -1.97 0.59
N ALA A 251 8.30 -3.04 1.35
CA ALA A 251 8.77 -3.03 2.73
C ALA A 251 9.73 -4.20 3.05
N PRO A 252 10.83 -4.35 2.31
CA PRO A 252 11.81 -5.39 2.58
C PRO A 252 12.45 -5.21 3.97
N GLY A 253 12.68 -6.31 4.68
CA GLY A 253 13.26 -6.34 6.03
C GLY A 253 12.41 -5.68 7.12
N CYS A 254 11.24 -5.14 6.78
CA CYS A 254 10.34 -4.49 7.75
C CYS A 254 9.58 -5.53 8.59
N THR A 255 8.93 -5.09 9.67
CA THR A 255 8.31 -6.03 10.63
C THR A 255 6.86 -5.68 10.95
N ALA A 256 6.04 -6.73 11.11
CA ALA A 256 4.66 -6.67 11.60
C ALA A 256 4.50 -7.59 12.81
N SER A 257 4.04 -7.06 13.94
CA SER A 257 3.98 -7.85 15.18
C SER A 257 2.81 -7.52 16.09
N GLY A 258 2.34 -8.51 16.84
CA GLY A 258 1.31 -8.31 17.86
C GLY A 258 -0.04 -7.87 17.31
N CYS A 259 -0.27 -7.96 15.99
CA CYS A 259 -1.51 -7.53 15.36
C CYS A 259 -2.70 -8.38 15.84
N THR A 260 -3.90 -7.81 15.86
CA THR A 260 -5.13 -8.50 16.30
C THR A 260 -5.81 -9.28 15.17
N ALA A 261 -5.34 -9.11 13.93
CA ALA A 261 -5.56 -10.01 12.80
C ALA A 261 -4.21 -10.40 12.16
N ASN A 262 -3.96 -9.99 10.92
CA ASN A 262 -2.79 -10.44 10.14
C ASN A 262 -1.57 -9.52 10.32
N GLY A 263 -0.37 -10.07 10.17
CA GLY A 263 0.84 -9.25 10.05
C GLY A 263 0.88 -8.47 8.74
N TRP A 264 0.86 -9.20 7.63
CA TRP A 264 0.87 -8.69 6.26
C TRP A 264 -0.35 -9.22 5.53
N ASN A 265 -1.18 -8.34 5.00
CA ASN A 265 -2.46 -8.70 4.39
C ASN A 265 -2.60 -8.06 3.01
N VAL A 266 -2.90 -8.87 2.00
CA VAL A 266 -3.11 -8.43 0.63
C VAL A 266 -4.40 -9.01 0.09
N THR A 267 -5.21 -8.15 -0.52
CA THR A 267 -6.45 -8.53 -1.19
C THR A 267 -6.71 -7.71 -2.46
N ASN A 268 -7.69 -8.12 -3.25
CA ASN A 268 -8.16 -7.52 -4.50
C ASN A 268 -7.02 -7.02 -5.40
N ASN A 269 -6.16 -7.94 -5.83
CA ASN A 269 -5.03 -7.69 -6.75
C ASN A 269 -3.97 -6.72 -6.23
N GLY A 270 -3.93 -6.44 -4.93
CA GLY A 270 -2.83 -5.69 -4.29
C GLY A 270 -1.50 -6.46 -4.33
N THR A 271 -0.40 -5.77 -4.00
CA THR A 271 0.92 -6.39 -3.84
C THR A 271 1.66 -5.91 -2.59
N ILE A 272 2.23 -6.82 -1.81
CA ILE A 272 3.24 -6.53 -0.79
C ILE A 272 4.57 -7.17 -1.16
N VAL A 273 5.66 -6.42 -1.09
CA VAL A 273 7.03 -6.95 -1.14
C VAL A 273 7.64 -6.82 0.26
N ALA A 274 7.73 -7.95 0.96
CA ALA A 274 8.23 -8.07 2.33
C ALA A 274 9.36 -9.10 2.43
N SER A 275 10.27 -9.10 1.44
CA SER A 275 11.43 -10.00 1.43
C SER A 275 12.32 -9.72 2.65
N GLY A 276 12.74 -10.77 3.37
CA GLY A 276 13.44 -10.66 4.65
C GLY A 276 12.58 -10.13 5.81
N GLY A 277 11.27 -9.92 5.60
CA GLY A 277 10.38 -9.37 6.61
C GLY A 277 10.04 -10.36 7.73
N VAL A 278 9.59 -9.84 8.88
CA VAL A 278 9.19 -10.66 10.03
C VAL A 278 7.72 -10.42 10.35
N ALA A 279 6.97 -11.51 10.49
CA ALA A 279 5.61 -11.53 11.02
C ALA A 279 5.57 -12.33 12.33
N SER A 280 5.43 -11.64 13.47
CA SER A 280 5.58 -12.28 14.78
C SER A 280 4.42 -12.03 15.74
N GLY A 281 3.86 -13.11 16.30
CA GLY A 281 2.85 -13.02 17.35
C GLY A 281 1.58 -12.28 16.91
N ASN A 282 1.17 -12.42 15.66
CA ASN A 282 -0.11 -11.87 15.18
C ASN A 282 -1.24 -12.83 15.56
N ALA A 283 -2.44 -12.32 15.81
CA ALA A 283 -3.56 -13.14 16.29
C ALA A 283 -4.23 -14.00 15.21
N ASP A 284 -3.97 -13.71 13.93
CA ASP A 284 -4.29 -14.57 12.78
C ASP A 284 -2.99 -14.93 12.03
N ALA A 285 -2.96 -14.85 10.70
CA ALA A 285 -1.80 -15.28 9.94
C ALA A 285 -0.64 -14.26 9.91
N GLY A 286 0.57 -14.78 9.67
CA GLY A 286 1.75 -13.93 9.50
C GLY A 286 1.69 -13.15 8.18
N PHE A 287 1.66 -13.87 7.07
CA PHE A 287 1.51 -13.32 5.71
C PHE A 287 0.27 -13.90 5.03
N THR A 288 -0.58 -13.03 4.50
CA THR A 288 -1.85 -13.39 3.88
C THR A 288 -1.99 -12.79 2.49
N ALA A 289 -2.37 -13.62 1.52
CA ALA A 289 -2.77 -13.19 0.18
C ALA A 289 -4.12 -13.80 -0.21
N SER A 290 -5.05 -12.96 -0.66
CA SER A 290 -6.37 -13.40 -1.12
C SER A 290 -6.87 -12.60 -2.32
N VAL A 291 -7.88 -13.11 -3.03
CA VAL A 291 -8.58 -12.40 -4.12
C VAL A 291 -7.62 -11.80 -5.15
N GLY A 292 -6.74 -12.65 -5.70
CA GLY A 292 -5.71 -12.23 -6.66
C GLY A 292 -4.55 -11.40 -6.09
N GLY A 293 -4.55 -11.13 -4.78
CA GLY A 293 -3.46 -10.43 -4.10
C GLY A 293 -2.14 -11.21 -4.14
N THR A 294 -1.02 -10.49 -4.13
CA THR A 294 0.33 -11.07 -4.18
C THR A 294 1.19 -10.63 -3.00
N VAL A 295 1.89 -11.57 -2.36
CA VAL A 295 2.96 -11.26 -1.39
C VAL A 295 4.29 -11.87 -1.87
N VAL A 296 5.33 -11.05 -1.90
CA VAL A 296 6.71 -11.49 -2.11
C VAL A 296 7.45 -11.44 -0.78
N ALA A 297 7.58 -12.59 -0.13
CA ALA A 297 8.12 -12.80 1.21
C ALA A 297 9.28 -13.81 1.20
N ASP A 298 10.16 -13.73 0.19
CA ASP A 298 11.41 -14.51 0.16
C ASP A 298 12.28 -14.21 1.39
N VAL A 299 12.88 -15.25 1.97
CA VAL A 299 13.77 -15.16 3.16
C VAL A 299 13.07 -14.52 4.38
N SER A 300 11.75 -14.45 4.38
CA SER A 300 10.96 -13.91 5.49
C SER A 300 10.79 -14.94 6.61
N THR A 301 10.32 -14.49 7.78
CA THR A 301 9.95 -15.40 8.87
C THR A 301 8.57 -15.09 9.42
N ALA A 302 7.72 -16.13 9.52
CA ALA A 302 6.45 -16.11 10.22
C ALA A 302 6.53 -16.96 11.50
N LYS A 303 6.41 -16.34 12.67
CA LYS A 303 6.59 -17.01 13.96
C LYS A 303 5.49 -16.70 14.96
N GLY A 304 4.99 -17.71 15.66
CA GLY A 304 4.12 -17.49 16.81
C GLY A 304 2.75 -16.91 16.47
N ASN A 305 2.34 -16.98 15.20
CA ASN A 305 1.09 -16.42 14.76
C ASN A 305 -0.07 -17.35 15.16
N GLY A 306 -1.16 -16.77 15.64
CA GLY A 306 -2.26 -17.41 16.35
C GLY A 306 -3.52 -17.56 15.53
N GLY A 307 -4.57 -18.17 16.08
CA GLY A 307 -5.89 -18.28 15.44
C GLY A 307 -6.24 -19.69 14.95
N ALA A 308 -7.48 -20.13 15.22
CA ALA A 308 -7.97 -21.40 14.72
C ALA A 308 -8.17 -21.31 13.20
N GLY A 309 -7.38 -22.07 12.44
CA GLY A 309 -7.40 -22.00 10.96
C GLY A 309 -6.43 -20.99 10.36
N SER A 310 -5.57 -20.37 11.16
CA SER A 310 -4.53 -19.46 10.67
C SER A 310 -3.32 -20.20 10.08
N ALA A 311 -2.29 -19.45 9.70
CA ALA A 311 -1.00 -20.01 9.30
C ALA A 311 0.15 -19.00 9.45
N GLY A 312 1.39 -19.46 9.37
CA GLY A 312 2.51 -18.54 9.14
C GLY A 312 2.37 -17.82 7.80
N TYR A 313 2.08 -18.59 6.74
CA TYR A 313 1.79 -18.11 5.38
C TYR A 313 0.45 -18.68 4.93
N PHE A 314 -0.52 -17.81 4.64
CA PHE A 314 -1.88 -18.19 4.26
C PHE A 314 -2.26 -17.63 2.90
N VAL A 315 -2.81 -18.49 2.04
CA VAL A 315 -3.35 -18.09 0.73
C VAL A 315 -4.72 -18.67 0.49
N SER A 316 -5.61 -17.84 -0.06
CA SER A 316 -6.93 -18.25 -0.56
C SER A 316 -7.34 -17.51 -1.82
N LEU A 317 -8.39 -17.97 -2.51
CA LEU A 317 -9.11 -17.23 -3.56
C LEU A 317 -8.17 -16.67 -4.65
N SER A 318 -7.38 -17.54 -5.27
CA SER A 318 -6.38 -17.18 -6.29
C SER A 318 -5.29 -16.18 -5.84
N GLY A 319 -5.10 -15.98 -4.53
CA GLY A 319 -3.95 -15.26 -4.01
C GLY A 319 -2.63 -15.98 -4.32
N ILE A 320 -1.52 -15.25 -4.24
CA ILE A 320 -0.19 -15.75 -4.54
C ILE A 320 0.78 -15.33 -3.43
N ILE A 321 1.56 -16.28 -2.90
CA ILE A 321 2.72 -15.96 -2.07
C ILE A 321 3.98 -16.59 -2.66
N GLN A 322 4.99 -15.76 -2.90
CA GLN A 322 6.37 -16.19 -3.13
C GLN A 322 7.10 -16.13 -1.80
N ALA A 323 7.52 -17.28 -1.27
CA ALA A 323 8.13 -17.39 0.05
C ALA A 323 9.33 -18.36 -0.01
N ARG A 324 10.22 -18.19 -0.99
CA ARG A 324 11.42 -19.02 -1.11
C ARG A 324 12.36 -18.80 0.07
N ALA A 325 12.98 -19.86 0.58
CA ALA A 325 13.89 -19.84 1.71
C ALA A 325 13.30 -19.15 2.96
N SER A 326 11.98 -19.19 3.09
CA SER A 326 11.28 -18.60 4.23
C SER A 326 11.19 -19.58 5.39
N VAL A 327 10.88 -19.06 6.58
CA VAL A 327 10.75 -19.87 7.80
C VAL A 327 9.37 -19.67 8.42
N SER A 328 8.66 -20.77 8.66
CA SER A 328 7.41 -20.79 9.40
C SER A 328 7.55 -21.62 10.67
N LYS A 329 7.40 -21.02 11.86
CA LYS A 329 7.60 -21.76 13.11
C LYS A 329 6.68 -21.36 14.27
N ASN A 330 6.36 -22.33 15.12
CA ASN A 330 5.59 -22.12 16.36
C ASN A 330 4.21 -21.46 16.12
N ASN A 331 3.57 -21.65 14.97
CA ASN A 331 2.25 -21.07 14.70
C ASN A 331 1.12 -21.97 15.23
N GLU A 332 -0.02 -21.37 15.59
CA GLU A 332 -1.22 -22.10 16.05
C GLU A 332 -1.82 -22.95 14.93
N GLY A 333 -1.68 -22.49 13.70
CA GLY A 333 -2.19 -23.15 12.51
C GLY A 333 -1.14 -24.02 11.80
N SER A 334 -1.21 -24.04 10.47
CA SER A 334 -0.17 -24.66 9.66
C SER A 334 0.99 -23.70 9.40
N GLY A 335 2.16 -24.21 9.04
CA GLY A 335 3.26 -23.34 8.65
C GLY A 335 2.95 -22.59 7.35
N TYR A 336 2.55 -23.34 6.33
CA TYR A 336 2.09 -22.85 5.03
C TYR A 336 0.72 -23.46 4.73
N LEU A 337 -0.30 -22.62 4.50
CA LEU A 337 -1.68 -23.03 4.30
C LEU A 337 -2.23 -22.45 3.00
N ILE A 338 -2.74 -23.33 2.14
CA ILE A 338 -3.22 -22.98 0.81
C ILE A 338 -4.63 -23.54 0.60
N THR A 339 -5.55 -22.69 0.17
CA THR A 339 -6.94 -23.07 -0.14
C THR A 339 -7.51 -22.33 -1.34
N ASN A 340 -8.66 -22.79 -1.86
CA ASN A 340 -9.49 -22.13 -2.87
C ASN A 340 -8.67 -21.53 -4.03
N ASP A 341 -7.96 -22.41 -4.75
CA ASP A 341 -7.10 -22.09 -5.91
C ASP A 341 -5.94 -21.12 -5.63
N GLY A 342 -5.59 -20.93 -4.36
CA GLY A 342 -4.39 -20.21 -3.95
C GLY A 342 -3.10 -20.88 -4.42
N PHE A 343 -2.02 -20.10 -4.52
CA PHE A 343 -0.68 -20.61 -4.85
C PHE A 343 0.39 -20.11 -3.88
N ILE A 344 1.21 -21.04 -3.37
CA ILE A 344 2.44 -20.70 -2.64
C ILE A 344 3.65 -21.33 -3.34
N GLN A 345 4.71 -20.54 -3.50
CA GLN A 345 6.04 -21.00 -3.87
C GLN A 345 6.98 -20.89 -2.67
N ALA A 346 7.15 -21.99 -1.94
CA ALA A 346 7.94 -22.11 -0.71
C ALA A 346 9.13 -23.07 -0.90
N ARG A 347 9.86 -22.91 -2.00
CA ARG A 347 11.09 -23.68 -2.25
C ARG A 347 12.14 -23.36 -1.21
N GLU A 348 12.93 -24.35 -0.80
CA GLU A 348 14.03 -24.20 0.17
C GLU A 348 13.56 -23.71 1.56
N SER A 349 12.25 -23.76 1.83
CA SER A 349 11.66 -23.20 3.03
C SER A 349 11.62 -24.19 4.18
N GLN A 350 11.49 -23.66 5.40
CA GLN A 350 11.47 -24.44 6.63
C GLN A 350 10.15 -24.30 7.38
N SER A 351 9.57 -25.41 7.83
CA SER A 351 8.36 -25.42 8.64
C SER A 351 8.51 -26.26 9.91
N GLN A 352 8.41 -25.65 11.10
CA GLN A 352 8.68 -26.34 12.36
C GLN A 352 7.77 -25.98 13.52
N ASN A 353 7.44 -26.97 14.35
CA ASN A 353 6.71 -26.77 15.60
C ASN A 353 5.35 -26.06 15.43
N ASN A 354 4.71 -26.19 14.26
CA ASN A 354 3.37 -25.67 14.07
C ASN A 354 2.35 -26.66 14.64
N LYS A 355 1.25 -26.16 15.23
CA LYS A 355 0.29 -27.04 15.91
C LYS A 355 -0.60 -27.84 14.96
N VAL A 356 -0.60 -27.52 13.67
CA VAL A 356 -1.34 -28.30 12.67
C VAL A 356 -0.37 -29.01 11.73
N TYR A 357 -0.15 -28.52 10.52
CA TYR A 357 0.79 -29.12 9.56
C TYR A 357 1.96 -28.21 9.25
N GLY A 358 3.06 -28.79 8.77
CA GLY A 358 4.14 -27.99 8.20
C GLY A 358 3.67 -27.24 6.93
N TYR A 359 3.12 -28.00 5.99
CA TYR A 359 2.60 -27.57 4.71
C TYR A 359 1.23 -28.22 4.48
N SER A 360 0.20 -27.42 4.22
CA SER A 360 -1.17 -27.90 4.06
C SER A 360 -1.82 -27.28 2.82
N VAL A 361 -2.31 -28.13 1.93
CA VAL A 361 -3.01 -27.76 0.69
C VAL A 361 -4.38 -28.41 0.66
N PHE A 362 -5.43 -27.62 0.39
CA PHE A 362 -6.77 -28.14 0.20
C PHE A 362 -7.59 -27.29 -0.79
N ASN A 363 -8.76 -27.78 -1.19
CA ASN A 363 -9.73 -27.08 -2.07
C ASN A 363 -9.10 -26.44 -3.32
N GLY A 364 -8.43 -27.22 -4.16
CA GLY A 364 -7.84 -26.74 -5.42
C GLY A 364 -6.53 -25.95 -5.28
N GLY A 365 -6.07 -25.70 -4.05
CA GLY A 365 -4.82 -25.02 -3.79
C GLY A 365 -3.59 -25.70 -4.40
N ARG A 366 -2.54 -24.92 -4.64
CA ARG A 366 -1.29 -25.39 -5.25
C ARG A 366 -0.08 -24.94 -4.44
N LEU A 367 0.86 -25.85 -4.21
CA LEU A 367 2.10 -25.56 -3.49
C LEU A 367 3.31 -26.12 -4.25
N ASN A 368 4.35 -25.31 -4.37
CA ASN A 368 5.70 -25.75 -4.69
C ASN A 368 6.61 -25.57 -3.47
N ALA A 369 6.96 -26.66 -2.81
CA ALA A 369 7.84 -26.74 -1.65
C ALA A 369 9.04 -27.66 -1.93
N ALA A 370 9.60 -27.61 -3.14
CA ALA A 370 10.83 -28.31 -3.47
C ALA A 370 11.97 -27.89 -2.53
N GLU A 371 12.82 -28.84 -2.14
CA GLU A 371 13.95 -28.65 -1.23
C GLU A 371 13.54 -28.11 0.16
N SER A 372 12.27 -28.29 0.53
CA SER A 372 11.77 -27.87 1.85
C SER A 372 12.22 -28.78 2.97
N ASN A 373 12.21 -28.24 4.19
CA ASN A 373 12.45 -28.97 5.43
C ASN A 373 11.25 -28.80 6.36
N SER A 374 10.64 -29.91 6.77
CA SER A 374 9.53 -29.91 7.72
C SER A 374 9.78 -30.88 8.86
N GLY A 375 9.48 -30.46 10.09
CA GLY A 375 9.57 -31.36 11.23
C GLY A 375 8.90 -30.84 12.50
N SER A 376 8.59 -31.76 13.41
CA SER A 376 8.03 -31.47 14.73
C SER A 376 6.67 -30.74 14.71
N ASN A 377 5.91 -30.88 13.62
CA ASN A 377 4.54 -30.35 13.54
C ASN A 377 3.55 -31.35 14.14
N THR A 378 2.57 -30.88 14.91
CA THR A 378 1.74 -31.76 15.74
C THR A 378 0.87 -32.73 14.94
N SER A 379 0.24 -32.29 13.84
CA SER A 379 -0.63 -33.15 13.02
C SER A 379 0.09 -33.84 11.87
N GLY A 380 1.31 -33.42 11.53
CA GLY A 380 2.13 -33.96 10.44
C GLY A 380 2.84 -32.88 9.62
N ASP A 381 3.65 -33.29 8.65
CA ASP A 381 4.51 -32.36 7.92
C ASP A 381 3.85 -31.87 6.63
N TYR A 382 3.50 -32.79 5.73
CA TYR A 382 2.91 -32.47 4.44
C TYR A 382 1.50 -33.05 4.34
N ARG A 383 0.50 -32.18 4.11
CA ARG A 383 -0.89 -32.58 3.90
C ARG A 383 -1.45 -32.02 2.61
N CYS A 384 -2.12 -32.88 1.84
CA CYS A 384 -2.89 -32.50 0.66
C CYS A 384 -4.28 -33.14 0.69
N SER A 385 -5.34 -32.40 0.33
CA SER A 385 -6.72 -32.92 0.28
C SER A 385 -7.60 -32.13 -0.69
N ASN A 386 -8.83 -32.57 -0.96
CA ASN A 386 -9.87 -31.84 -1.73
C ASN A 386 -9.37 -31.09 -2.98
N PHE A 387 -8.90 -31.82 -3.97
CA PHE A 387 -8.34 -31.36 -5.24
C PHE A 387 -7.06 -30.51 -5.13
N GLY A 388 -6.40 -30.52 -3.97
CA GLY A 388 -5.10 -29.87 -3.79
C GLY A 388 -3.96 -30.54 -4.55
N ALA A 389 -2.91 -29.77 -4.85
CA ALA A 389 -1.69 -30.23 -5.48
C ALA A 389 -0.44 -29.71 -4.76
N MET A 390 0.52 -30.60 -4.49
CA MET A 390 1.77 -30.25 -3.81
C MET A 390 2.98 -30.87 -4.53
N THR A 391 4.04 -30.09 -4.70
CA THR A 391 5.37 -30.58 -5.14
C THR A 391 6.39 -30.43 -4.01
N ILE A 392 7.07 -31.51 -3.62
CA ILE A 392 8.05 -31.57 -2.52
C ILE A 392 9.39 -32.17 -2.94
N THR A 393 9.76 -32.05 -4.22
CA THR A 393 11.00 -32.61 -4.77
C THR A 393 12.22 -32.29 -3.92
N GLY A 394 12.95 -33.31 -3.47
CA GLY A 394 14.19 -33.12 -2.71
C GLY A 394 13.99 -32.63 -1.28
N TYR A 395 12.80 -32.80 -0.69
CA TYR A 395 12.55 -32.46 0.71
C TYR A 395 13.48 -33.23 1.67
N ALA A 396 13.79 -32.62 2.82
CA ALA A 396 14.69 -33.19 3.81
C ALA A 396 13.99 -34.17 4.77
N GLY A 397 14.60 -35.34 5.00
CA GLY A 397 14.38 -36.16 6.19
C GLY A 397 13.26 -37.21 6.14
N SER A 398 12.79 -37.61 7.33
CA SER A 398 11.75 -38.60 7.59
C SER A 398 10.34 -37.99 7.74
N ALA A 399 10.11 -36.85 7.09
CA ALA A 399 8.90 -36.08 7.24
C ALA A 399 7.66 -36.88 6.78
N SER A 400 6.55 -36.67 7.49
CA SER A 400 5.28 -37.36 7.24
C SER A 400 4.50 -36.72 6.08
N ALA A 401 3.98 -37.53 5.17
CA ALA A 401 3.16 -37.05 4.04
C ALA A 401 1.80 -37.77 3.99
N SER A 402 0.72 -37.01 3.84
CA SER A 402 -0.64 -37.53 3.69
C SER A 402 -1.40 -36.81 2.55
N PRO A 403 -1.76 -37.50 1.46
CA PRO A 403 -1.45 -38.90 1.15
C PRO A 403 0.06 -39.17 1.06
N THR A 404 0.49 -40.43 1.18
CA THR A 404 1.89 -40.81 0.95
C THR A 404 2.35 -40.26 -0.40
N ALA A 405 3.57 -39.72 -0.46
CA ALA A 405 4.15 -39.22 -1.71
C ALA A 405 4.08 -40.29 -2.80
N ASN A 406 3.26 -40.06 -3.83
CA ASN A 406 3.01 -41.01 -4.90
C ASN A 406 2.62 -40.25 -6.18
N SER A 407 3.19 -40.69 -7.31
CA SER A 407 3.05 -40.13 -8.65
C SER A 407 1.71 -40.39 -9.34
N VAL A 408 0.83 -41.20 -8.74
CA VAL A 408 -0.48 -41.57 -9.31
C VAL A 408 -1.57 -40.92 -8.47
N GLY A 409 -1.93 -39.68 -8.82
CA GLY A 409 -2.96 -38.90 -8.13
C GLY A 409 -4.26 -39.69 -8.01
N ASN A 410 -4.86 -39.71 -6.81
CA ASN A 410 -6.13 -40.44 -6.56
C ASN A 410 -7.36 -39.67 -7.06
N GLY A 411 -7.20 -38.79 -8.06
CA GLY A 411 -8.23 -37.89 -8.58
C GLY A 411 -8.63 -36.75 -7.63
N ASN A 412 -8.41 -36.90 -6.32
CA ASN A 412 -8.88 -35.99 -5.29
C ASN A 412 -7.78 -35.21 -4.58
N CYS A 413 -6.50 -35.54 -4.72
CA CYS A 413 -5.34 -34.76 -4.28
C CYS A 413 -4.04 -35.48 -4.71
N TYR A 414 -2.92 -34.77 -4.85
CA TYR A 414 -1.64 -35.43 -5.08
C TYR A 414 -0.45 -34.68 -4.46
N ILE A 415 0.53 -35.47 -4.01
CA ILE A 415 1.84 -35.00 -3.55
C ILE A 415 2.89 -35.62 -4.47
N LYS A 416 3.52 -34.78 -5.29
CA LYS A 416 4.61 -35.16 -6.18
C LYS A 416 5.94 -34.93 -5.47
N ASN A 417 6.75 -35.97 -5.37
CA ASN A 417 8.18 -35.86 -5.07
C ASN A 417 8.92 -35.70 -6.40
#